data_AF-X0SJ23-F1
#
_entry.id   AF-X0SJ23-F1
#
_cell.length_a   1.000
_cell.length_b   1.000
_cell.length_c   1.000
_cell.angle_alpha   90.00
_cell.angle_beta   90.00
_cell.angle_gamma   90.00
#
_symmetry.space_group_name_H-M   'P 1'
#
loop_
_entity.id
_entity.type
_entity.pdbx_description
1 polymer ?
#
loop_
_entity_poly.entity_id
_entity_poly.type
_entity_poly.pdbx_seq_one_letter_code
_entity_poly.pdbx_strand_id
1 'polypeptide(L)'
;PGINHYRKTATSADGGLTWSETYSDSTLIESGCQASIIRHSWIEYHDRNRILFSNPASKTKREKMTVRLSYDEGKTWAVSKVINPGLSGYSCMTVLVDGTIGCFYERGTKQTNEKLSFALFNLEWLTDGADGFPEYEE
;
A
#
# COMPACT_ATOMS: atom_id res chain seq x y z
N PRO A 1 -4.91 18.26 2.36
CA PRO A 1 -4.35 17.69 1.10
C PRO A 1 -3.03 18.38 0.74
N GLY A 2 -1.96 17.63 0.48
CA GLY A 2 -0.64 18.20 0.23
C GLY A 2 -0.62 19.06 -1.04
N ILE A 3 0.05 20.21 -0.96
CA ILE A 3 0.15 21.25 -2.01
C ILE A 3 0.72 20.71 -3.35
N ASN A 4 1.28 19.49 -3.36
CA ASN A 4 2.02 18.93 -4.50
C ASN A 4 1.47 17.58 -5.05
N HIS A 5 0.25 17.16 -4.70
CA HIS A 5 -0.34 15.87 -5.16
C HIS A 5 0.47 14.62 -4.74
N TYR A 6 1.10 14.69 -3.56
CA TYR A 6 1.82 13.58 -2.94
C TYR A 6 1.39 13.42 -1.50
N ARG A 7 1.42 12.18 -1.01
CA ARG A 7 1.19 11.87 0.40
C ARG A 7 2.28 12.49 1.26
N LYS A 8 1.87 13.06 2.39
CA LYS A 8 2.79 13.50 3.44
C LYS A 8 3.14 12.32 4.33
N THR A 9 4.42 12.21 4.69
CA THR A 9 4.97 11.16 5.53
C THR A 9 5.73 11.78 6.70
N ALA A 10 5.65 11.13 7.86
CA ALA A 10 6.44 11.43 9.05
C ALA A 10 6.68 10.11 9.80
N THR A 11 7.73 10.07 10.61
CA THR A 11 8.07 8.92 11.46
C THR A 11 8.10 9.33 12.92
N SER A 12 7.85 8.37 13.81
CA SER A 12 8.00 8.54 15.25
C SER A 12 9.02 7.52 15.77
N ALA A 13 9.82 7.93 16.76
CA ALA A 13 10.80 7.08 17.44
C ALA A 13 10.41 6.79 18.91
N ASP A 14 9.25 7.27 19.36
CA ASP A 14 8.82 7.24 20.76
C ASP A 14 7.39 6.68 20.92
N GLY A 15 6.98 5.81 20.00
CA GLY A 15 5.66 5.17 20.03
C GLY A 15 4.50 6.09 19.64
N GLY A 16 4.78 7.18 18.94
CA GLY A 16 3.77 8.11 18.40
C GLY A 16 3.49 9.34 19.25
N LEU A 17 4.29 9.57 20.31
CA LEU A 17 4.17 10.77 21.15
C LEU A 17 4.67 12.02 20.42
N THR A 18 5.79 11.90 19.72
CA THR A 18 6.33 12.94 18.83
C THR A 18 6.58 12.40 17.44
N TRP A 19 6.58 13.33 16.48
CA TRP A 19 6.72 13.05 15.05
C TRP A 19 7.78 13.95 14.45
N SER A 20 8.52 13.41 13.48
CA SER A 20 9.39 14.21 12.63
C SER A 20 8.59 15.27 11.86
N GLU A 21 9.30 16.23 11.28
CA GLU A 21 8.69 17.08 10.25
C GLU A 21 8.12 16.23 9.11
N THR A 22 7.00 16.67 8.56
CA THR A 22 6.37 15.98 7.43
C THR A 22 7.11 16.31 6.13
N TYR A 23 7.42 15.29 5.33
CA TYR A 23 7.94 15.47 3.97
C TYR A 23 6.96 14.91 2.93
N SER A 24 7.14 15.29 1.66
CA SER A 24 6.37 14.72 0.55
C SER A 24 7.17 13.64 -0.13
N ASP A 25 6.66 12.41 -0.15
CA ASP A 25 7.26 11.32 -0.93
C ASP A 25 6.73 11.37 -2.37
N SER A 26 7.60 11.70 -3.33
CA SER A 26 7.22 11.88 -4.74
C SER A 26 6.80 10.57 -5.42
N THR A 27 7.11 9.41 -4.84
CA THR A 27 6.64 8.11 -5.32
C THR A 27 5.19 7.85 -4.91
N LEU A 28 4.74 8.42 -3.78
CA LEU A 28 3.40 8.28 -3.23
C LEU A 28 2.45 9.35 -3.76
N ILE A 29 2.26 9.33 -5.08
CA ILE A 29 1.30 10.19 -5.80
C ILE A 29 -0.11 9.99 -5.24
N GLU A 30 -0.81 11.09 -4.95
CA GLU A 30 -2.23 11.05 -4.57
C GLU A 30 -3.04 12.26 -5.04
N SER A 31 -4.37 12.09 -5.11
CA SER A 31 -5.34 13.14 -5.41
C SER A 31 -6.17 13.57 -4.19
N GLY A 32 -5.63 13.42 -2.96
CA GLY A 32 -6.38 13.68 -1.72
C GLY A 32 -7.41 12.59 -1.41
N CYS A 33 -6.94 11.39 -1.09
CA CYS A 33 -7.76 10.24 -0.72
C CYS A 33 -7.21 9.58 0.55
N GLN A 34 -7.99 8.74 1.22
CA GLN A 34 -7.42 7.85 2.24
C GLN A 34 -6.58 6.76 1.56
N ALA A 35 -5.62 6.20 2.29
CA ALA A 35 -4.78 5.10 1.86
C ALA A 35 -4.59 4.11 3.02
N SER A 36 -4.13 2.90 2.72
CA SER A 36 -3.75 1.91 3.73
C SER A 36 -2.23 1.71 3.73
N ILE A 37 -1.67 1.47 4.92
CA ILE A 37 -0.28 1.02 5.11
C ILE A 37 -0.30 -0.12 6.13
N ILE A 38 0.41 -1.20 5.86
CA ILE A 38 0.49 -2.35 6.76
C ILE A 38 1.85 -3.03 6.62
N ARG A 39 2.33 -3.64 7.70
CA ARG A 39 3.49 -4.52 7.63
C ARG A 39 3.07 -5.92 7.15
N HIS A 40 3.82 -6.45 6.21
CA HIS A 40 3.68 -7.83 5.74
C HIS A 40 4.59 -8.79 6.50
N SER A 41 5.87 -8.45 6.67
CA SER A 41 6.81 -9.30 7.40
C SER A 41 7.85 -8.48 8.16
N TRP A 42 8.38 -9.08 9.23
CA TRP A 42 9.58 -8.64 9.93
C TRP A 42 10.73 -9.59 9.62
N ILE A 43 11.93 -9.04 9.46
CA ILE A 43 13.17 -9.82 9.29
C ILE A 43 13.51 -10.72 10.49
N GLU A 44 12.94 -10.44 11.66
CA GLU A 44 13.12 -11.28 12.85
C GLU A 44 12.42 -12.65 12.71
N TYR A 45 11.30 -12.70 11.98
CA TYR A 45 10.48 -13.92 11.82
C TYR A 45 10.52 -14.48 10.39
N HIS A 46 11.06 -13.71 9.44
CA HIS A 46 11.10 -14.04 8.01
C HIS A 46 12.42 -13.54 7.38
N ASP A 47 12.59 -13.74 6.07
CA ASP A 47 13.83 -13.42 5.36
C ASP A 47 14.12 -11.92 5.19
N ARG A 48 13.12 -11.05 5.28
CA ARG A 48 13.27 -9.58 5.18
C ARG A 48 12.07 -8.81 5.74
N ASN A 49 12.27 -7.51 5.93
CA ASN A 49 11.22 -6.56 6.23
C ASN A 49 10.41 -6.23 4.97
N ARG A 50 9.08 -6.15 5.11
CA ARG A 50 8.16 -5.80 4.02
C ARG A 50 7.06 -4.90 4.52
N ILE A 51 6.92 -3.71 3.94
CA ILE A 51 5.79 -2.80 4.20
C ILE A 51 5.00 -2.60 2.92
N LEU A 52 3.69 -2.74 3.01
CA LEU A 52 2.74 -2.54 1.92
C LEU A 52 2.05 -1.19 2.07
N PHE A 53 1.80 -0.51 0.95
CA PHE A 53 0.98 0.69 0.90
C PHE A 53 0.00 0.64 -0.28
N SER A 54 -1.25 1.01 -0.06
CA SER A 54 -2.28 1.04 -1.11
C SER A 54 -2.96 2.40 -1.22
N ASN A 55 -3.05 2.93 -2.43
CA ASN A 55 -3.80 4.15 -2.71
C ASN A 55 -4.25 4.25 -4.18
N PRO A 56 -5.23 5.11 -4.50
CA PRO A 56 -5.46 5.56 -5.88
C PRO A 56 -4.28 6.43 -6.36
N ALA A 57 -3.36 5.83 -7.12
CA ALA A 57 -2.10 6.46 -7.52
C ALA A 57 -2.25 7.34 -8.77
N SER A 58 -2.96 8.45 -8.63
CA SER A 58 -3.10 9.48 -9.66
C SER A 58 -3.05 10.87 -9.03
N LYS A 59 -2.46 11.85 -9.75
CA LYS A 59 -2.31 13.22 -9.26
C LYS A 59 -3.63 13.99 -9.28
N THR A 60 -4.54 13.62 -10.18
CA THR A 60 -5.70 14.44 -10.52
C THR A 60 -7.03 13.82 -10.11
N LYS A 61 -7.12 12.49 -10.07
CA LYS A 61 -8.37 11.76 -9.81
C LYS A 61 -8.14 10.57 -8.89
N ARG A 62 -9.23 10.14 -8.25
CA ARG A 62 -9.31 8.91 -7.47
C ARG A 62 -9.48 7.71 -8.40
N GLU A 63 -8.37 7.26 -8.96
CA GLU A 63 -8.29 6.15 -9.91
C GLU A 63 -6.97 5.38 -9.75
N LYS A 64 -6.87 4.21 -10.38
CA LYS A 64 -5.67 3.36 -10.37
C LYS A 64 -5.28 2.92 -8.95
N MET A 65 -6.14 2.13 -8.31
CA MET A 65 -5.79 1.50 -7.03
C MET A 65 -4.51 0.70 -7.23
N THR A 66 -3.47 1.10 -6.52
CA THR A 66 -2.10 0.62 -6.68
C THR A 66 -1.60 0.17 -5.34
N VAL A 67 -0.91 -0.97 -5.32
CA VAL A 67 -0.24 -1.52 -4.15
C VAL A 67 1.26 -1.40 -4.38
N ARG A 68 1.96 -0.88 -3.38
CA ARG A 68 3.41 -0.69 -3.38
C ARG A 68 4.03 -1.50 -2.25
N LEU A 69 5.27 -1.95 -2.46
CA LEU A 69 6.04 -2.69 -1.46
C LEU A 69 7.40 -2.01 -1.25
N SER A 70 7.73 -1.83 0.02
CA SER A 70 9.02 -1.33 0.51
C SER A 70 9.75 -2.44 1.26
N TYR A 71 11.05 -2.55 1.01
CA TYR A 71 11.97 -3.46 1.72
C TYR A 71 12.88 -2.72 2.72
N ASP A 72 12.78 -1.39 2.77
CA ASP A 72 13.69 -0.51 3.51
C ASP A 72 12.96 0.40 4.50
N GLU A 73 11.94 -0.17 5.15
CA GLU A 73 11.16 0.47 6.22
C GLU A 73 10.40 1.73 5.75
N GLY A 74 9.89 1.71 4.51
CA GLY A 74 9.06 2.77 3.94
C GLY A 74 9.85 3.95 3.38
N LYS A 75 11.18 3.82 3.23
CA LYS A 75 12.03 4.88 2.65
C LYS A 75 11.93 4.92 1.13
N THR A 76 11.87 3.76 0.49
CA THR A 76 11.64 3.62 -0.95
C THR A 76 10.61 2.53 -1.25
N TRP A 77 10.01 2.60 -2.43
CA TRP A 77 8.94 1.70 -2.87
C TRP A 77 9.39 0.98 -4.15
N ALA A 78 10.11 -0.12 -3.97
CA ALA A 78 10.76 -0.86 -5.06
C ALA A 78 9.77 -1.53 -6.02
N VAL A 79 8.54 -1.82 -5.56
CA VAL A 79 7.49 -2.45 -6.35
C VAL A 79 6.24 -1.59 -6.36
N SER A 80 5.53 -1.58 -7.49
CA SER A 80 4.30 -0.81 -7.68
C SER A 80 3.40 -1.51 -8.70
N LYS A 81 2.27 -2.08 -8.25
CA LYS A 81 1.35 -2.83 -9.11
C LYS A 81 -0.08 -2.32 -9.00
N VAL A 82 -0.72 -2.11 -10.15
CA VAL A 82 -2.12 -1.65 -10.23
C VAL A 82 -3.05 -2.85 -10.07
N ILE A 83 -3.92 -2.83 -9.06
CA ILE A 83 -4.93 -3.88 -8.83
C ILE A 83 -6.30 -3.51 -9.42
N ASN A 84 -6.57 -2.22 -9.64
CA ASN A 84 -7.75 -1.76 -10.38
C ASN A 84 -7.42 -0.47 -11.15
N PRO A 85 -7.43 -0.48 -12.50
CA PRO A 85 -7.04 0.70 -13.29
C PRO A 85 -8.10 1.81 -13.30
N GLY A 86 -9.35 1.49 -12.94
CA GLY A 86 -10.48 2.42 -12.97
C GLY A 86 -10.61 3.30 -11.72
N LEU A 87 -11.79 3.94 -11.58
CA LEU A 87 -12.13 4.73 -10.40
C LEU A 87 -11.98 3.90 -9.14
N SER A 88 -11.28 4.46 -8.16
CA SER A 88 -10.91 3.79 -6.92
C SER A 88 -10.88 4.79 -5.78
N GLY A 89 -11.52 4.47 -4.65
CA GLY A 89 -11.58 5.33 -3.48
C GLY A 89 -10.72 4.82 -2.33
N TYR A 90 -11.31 4.75 -1.14
CA TYR A 90 -10.65 4.35 0.09
C TYR A 90 -10.20 2.88 0.00
N SER A 91 -9.19 2.52 0.79
CA SER A 91 -8.69 1.14 0.87
C SER A 91 -8.25 0.76 2.28
N CYS A 92 -8.32 -0.54 2.58
CA CYS A 92 -7.81 -1.15 3.80
C CYS A 92 -7.20 -2.51 3.45
N MET A 93 -5.95 -2.73 3.86
CA MET A 93 -5.25 -4.00 3.64
C MET A 93 -5.17 -4.85 4.90
N THR A 94 -5.11 -6.16 4.70
CA THR A 94 -4.75 -7.16 5.71
C THR A 94 -3.78 -8.17 5.12
N VAL A 95 -3.05 -8.86 5.98
CA VAL A 95 -2.17 -9.98 5.60
C VAL A 95 -2.71 -11.22 6.29
N LEU A 96 -3.02 -12.24 5.50
CA LEU A 96 -3.55 -13.51 5.97
C LEU A 96 -2.42 -14.39 6.53
N VAL A 97 -2.79 -15.48 7.22
CA VAL A 97 -1.84 -16.36 7.91
C VAL A 97 -0.81 -16.98 6.95
N ASP A 98 -1.22 -17.26 5.71
CA ASP A 98 -0.38 -17.80 4.64
C ASP A 98 0.45 -16.72 3.91
N GLY A 99 0.43 -15.47 4.38
CA GLY A 99 1.09 -14.34 3.74
C GLY A 99 0.34 -13.76 2.54
N THR A 100 -0.86 -14.25 2.20
CA THR A 100 -1.71 -13.66 1.17
C THR A 100 -2.13 -12.24 1.58
N ILE A 101 -2.07 -11.31 0.64
CA ILE A 101 -2.45 -9.91 0.84
C ILE A 101 -3.91 -9.74 0.43
N GLY A 102 -4.74 -9.29 1.37
CA GLY A 102 -6.11 -8.88 1.12
C GLY A 102 -6.21 -7.36 1.04
N CYS A 103 -6.74 -6.82 -0.05
CA CYS A 103 -7.02 -5.39 -0.20
C CYS A 103 -8.52 -5.17 -0.40
N PHE A 104 -9.16 -4.54 0.58
CA PHE A 104 -10.55 -4.09 0.52
C PHE A 104 -10.60 -2.63 0.06
N TYR A 105 -11.34 -2.32 -0.99
CA TYR A 105 -11.34 -0.98 -1.58
C TYR A 105 -12.66 -0.59 -2.26
N GLU A 106 -12.91 0.72 -2.31
CA GLU A 106 -14.00 1.30 -3.09
C GLU A 106 -13.64 1.37 -4.58
N ARG A 107 -14.58 1.04 -5.47
CA ARG A 107 -14.45 1.24 -6.92
C ARG A 107 -15.78 1.51 -7.60
N GLY A 108 -15.72 1.99 -8.84
CA GLY A 108 -16.91 2.11 -9.69
C GLY A 108 -16.57 2.48 -11.13
N THR A 109 -17.63 2.80 -11.89
CA THR A 109 -17.53 3.23 -13.29
C THR A 109 -17.88 4.71 -13.48
N LYS A 110 -18.79 5.26 -12.67
CA LYS A 110 -19.14 6.70 -12.71
C LYS A 110 -18.70 7.43 -11.44
N GLN A 111 -18.83 6.79 -10.28
CA GLN A 111 -18.39 7.30 -8.97
C GLN A 111 -17.44 6.31 -8.28
N THR A 112 -16.62 6.79 -7.35
CA THR A 112 -15.59 5.96 -6.69
C THR A 112 -16.14 4.96 -5.69
N ASN A 113 -17.32 5.22 -5.12
CA ASN A 113 -17.93 4.49 -4.00
C ASN A 113 -19.16 3.67 -4.42
N GLU A 114 -19.26 3.27 -5.69
CA GLU A 114 -20.38 2.46 -6.18
C GLU A 114 -20.34 1.01 -5.68
N LYS A 115 -19.12 0.48 -5.48
CA LYS A 115 -18.88 -0.90 -5.08
C LYS A 115 -17.74 -0.97 -4.08
N LEU A 116 -17.86 -1.90 -3.15
CA LEU A 116 -16.74 -2.39 -2.35
C LEU A 116 -16.23 -3.68 -2.99
N SER A 117 -14.91 -3.84 -3.04
CA SER A 117 -14.27 -5.00 -3.65
C SER A 117 -13.14 -5.50 -2.77
N PHE A 118 -12.95 -6.82 -2.74
CA PHE A 118 -11.87 -7.46 -2.00
C PHE A 118 -10.99 -8.22 -2.99
N ALA A 119 -9.75 -7.80 -3.13
CA ALA A 119 -8.75 -8.44 -3.98
C ALA A 119 -7.78 -9.24 -3.11
N LEU A 120 -7.50 -10.48 -3.52
CA LEU A 120 -6.50 -11.36 -2.92
C LEU A 120 -5.36 -11.58 -3.92
N PHE A 121 -4.13 -11.43 -3.47
CA PHE A 121 -2.92 -11.69 -4.24
C PHE A 121 -1.75 -11.95 -3.29
N ASN A 122 -0.70 -12.62 -3.74
CA ASN A 122 0.49 -12.92 -2.93
C ASN A 122 1.71 -12.06 -3.36
N LEU A 123 2.85 -12.24 -2.69
CA LEU A 123 4.09 -11.53 -3.03
C LEU A 123 4.60 -11.88 -4.43
N GLU A 124 4.47 -13.13 -4.86
CA GLU A 124 4.91 -13.58 -6.19
C GLU A 124 4.16 -12.83 -7.29
N TRP A 125 2.83 -12.73 -7.17
CA TRP A 125 2.04 -11.92 -8.08
C TRP A 125 2.41 -10.43 -7.96
N LEU A 126 2.57 -9.89 -6.75
CA LEU A 126 2.86 -8.48 -6.57
C LEU A 126 4.20 -8.05 -7.19
N THR A 127 5.19 -8.95 -7.16
CA THR A 127 6.58 -8.67 -7.52
C THR A 127 7.03 -9.29 -8.85
N ASP A 128 6.10 -9.84 -9.62
CA ASP A 128 6.39 -10.56 -10.87
C ASP A 128 7.40 -11.71 -10.67
N GLY A 129 7.27 -12.41 -9.54
CA GLY A 129 8.08 -13.57 -9.17
C GLY A 129 9.44 -13.24 -8.53
N ALA A 130 9.74 -11.96 -8.28
CA ALA A 130 11.02 -11.56 -7.65
C ALA A 130 11.05 -11.80 -6.13
N ASP A 131 9.89 -12.00 -5.50
CA ASP A 131 9.73 -12.27 -4.09
C ASP A 131 8.60 -13.27 -3.84
N GLY A 132 8.67 -13.98 -2.72
CA GLY A 132 7.70 -14.97 -2.29
C GLY A 132 7.57 -14.98 -0.77
N PHE A 133 6.53 -15.64 -0.26
CA PHE A 133 6.38 -15.89 1.16
C PHE A 133 6.49 -17.40 1.39
N PRO A 134 7.39 -17.86 2.27
CA PRO A 134 7.55 -19.30 2.49
C PRO A 134 6.25 -19.89 3.02
N GLU A 135 5.90 -21.08 2.52
CA GLU A 135 4.82 -21.87 3.12
C GLU A 135 5.21 -22.20 4.56
N TYR A 136 4.22 -22.17 5.45
CA TYR A 136 4.41 -22.60 6.83
C TYR A 136 4.67 -24.12 6.80
N GLU A 137 5.89 -24.56 7.11
CA GLU A 137 6.12 -25.97 7.42
C GLU A 137 5.53 -26.25 8.80
N GLU A 138 4.56 -27.19 8.88
CA GLU A 138 3.95 -27.66 10.13
C GLU A 138 4.95 -28.33 11.07
#